data_AF-D2H2K6-F1
#
_entry.id   AF-D2H2K6-F1
#
_cell.length_a   1.000
_cell.length_b   1.000
_cell.length_c   1.000
_cell.angle_alpha   90.00
_cell.angle_beta   90.00
_cell.angle_gamma   90.00
#
_symmetry.space_group_name_H-M   'P 1'
#
loop_
_entity.id
_entity.type
_entity.pdbx_description
1 polymer ?
#
loop_
_entity_poly.entity_id
_entity_poly.type
_entity_poly.pdbx_seq_one_letter_code
_entity_poly.pdbx_strand_id
1 'polypeptide(L)'
;QVTYLTHACMDLKLGDKRMVFDPWLMGPAFARGWWLLHEPPSDWLERLCRADLIYISHMHSDHLSYPTLKKLAERRPDIPIYVGNTERPVFWNLNQSGVQLTNINVVPFGIWQQVDENLRFMILMDGIHPEMDTCIIVEYKGHKILNTVDCTRPNGGRLPENVALMMSDFAGGASGFPMTFSGGKFTEGWKAQFIKTERKKLLNYKARLVKKLQPRIYCPFAGYFVESHPSDKYIKETNIKNDPDELNNLIKKNSDVVTWTPRPGATLDLSRMLKDPTDSKGIIEPPEGTKIYKDSWDFGPYLEILNAAVGDAIFLHSSWIKEYFTWAGFKDYNLVVRMIETDEDFSPFPGGYDYLVDFLDLSFPKERPSREHAYEEIQSRVDVIRHVVKNGLLWDDLYIGFQTRLQRDPDIYHHL
;
A
#
# COMPACT_ATOMS: atom_id res chain seq x y z
N GLN A 1 21.18 -8.00 11.14
CA GLN A 1 20.24 -9.09 10.77
C GLN A 1 18.96 -8.42 10.28
N VAL A 2 18.34 -8.95 9.23
CA VAL A 2 17.07 -8.45 8.69
C VAL A 2 16.08 -9.59 8.70
N THR A 3 14.99 -9.46 9.46
CA THR A 3 13.94 -10.47 9.57
C THR A 3 12.71 -9.99 8.85
N TYR A 4 12.16 -10.80 7.96
CA TYR A 4 10.91 -10.50 7.28
C TYR A 4 9.71 -10.92 8.13
N LEU A 5 8.72 -10.05 8.27
CA LEU A 5 7.49 -10.35 9.00
C LEU A 5 6.36 -10.67 8.02
N THR A 6 5.94 -9.72 7.20
CA THR A 6 4.89 -9.85 6.16
C THR A 6 5.00 -8.69 5.17
N HIS A 7 4.32 -8.75 4.02
CA HIS A 7 4.18 -7.65 3.05
C HIS A 7 5.43 -6.74 2.91
N ALA A 8 5.40 -5.51 3.44
CA ALA A 8 6.50 -4.53 3.49
C ALA A 8 7.17 -4.44 4.88
N CYS A 9 6.77 -5.27 5.82
CA CYS A 9 7.20 -5.27 7.21
C CYS A 9 8.50 -6.05 7.43
N MET A 10 9.56 -5.33 7.80
CA MET A 10 10.91 -5.85 8.06
C MET A 10 11.42 -5.40 9.43
N ASP A 11 12.02 -6.29 10.21
CA ASP A 11 12.70 -6.04 11.50
C ASP A 11 14.22 -6.08 11.30
N LEU A 12 14.87 -4.91 11.40
CA LEU A 12 16.31 -4.75 11.25
C LEU A 12 16.96 -4.69 12.63
N LYS A 13 17.72 -5.72 12.98
CA LYS A 13 18.61 -5.71 14.15
C LYS A 13 20.01 -5.26 13.74
N LEU A 14 20.39 -4.06 14.20
CA LEU A 14 21.60 -3.32 13.87
C LEU A 14 22.43 -3.12 15.15
N GLY A 15 23.18 -4.16 15.54
CA GLY A 15 23.84 -4.18 16.85
C GLY A 15 22.84 -4.43 17.98
N ASP A 16 22.79 -3.53 18.95
CA ASP A 16 21.80 -3.48 20.03
C ASP A 16 20.50 -2.75 19.61
N LYS A 17 20.52 -2.01 18.50
CA LYS A 17 19.36 -1.29 17.98
C LYS A 17 18.45 -2.13 17.09
N ARG A 18 17.16 -1.83 17.13
CA ARG A 18 16.12 -2.41 16.27
C ARG A 18 15.31 -1.33 15.57
N MET A 19 15.17 -1.48 14.25
CA MET A 19 14.34 -0.61 13.42
C MET A 19 13.33 -1.46 12.65
N VAL A 20 12.06 -1.08 12.66
CA VAL A 20 11.00 -1.78 11.92
C VAL A 20 10.46 -0.89 10.79
N PHE A 21 10.19 -1.48 9.63
CA PHE A 21 9.54 -0.82 8.50
C PHE A 21 8.06 -1.22 8.41
N ASP A 22 7.18 -0.28 8.07
CA ASP A 22 5.83 -0.50 7.53
C ASP A 22 5.02 -1.66 8.17
N PRO A 23 4.63 -1.56 9.46
CA PRO A 23 4.07 -2.69 10.19
C PRO A 23 2.60 -2.96 9.87
N TRP A 24 2.31 -3.61 8.73
CA TRP A 24 1.02 -4.26 8.47
C TRP A 24 1.03 -5.75 8.85
N LEU A 25 0.53 -6.04 10.05
CA LEU A 25 0.60 -7.38 10.66
C LEU A 25 -0.76 -7.95 11.02
N MET A 26 -1.83 -7.17 10.91
CA MET A 26 -3.19 -7.67 11.08
C MET A 26 -4.22 -6.81 10.34
N GLY A 27 -5.38 -7.40 10.12
CA GLY A 27 -6.52 -6.75 9.48
C GLY A 27 -6.32 -6.51 7.99
N PRO A 28 -7.33 -5.92 7.34
CA PRO A 28 -7.28 -5.56 5.94
C PRO A 28 -6.51 -4.26 5.70
N ALA A 29 -6.23 -4.02 4.42
CA ALA A 29 -5.88 -2.74 3.85
C ALA A 29 -6.92 -2.35 2.78
N PHE A 30 -7.07 -1.04 2.55
CA PHE A 30 -8.02 -0.41 1.64
C PHE A 30 -9.45 -0.88 1.90
N ALA A 31 -9.98 -0.43 3.05
CA ALA A 31 -11.16 -0.93 3.73
C ALA A 31 -11.19 -2.46 3.93
N ARG A 32 -11.58 -3.21 2.91
CA ARG A 32 -11.74 -4.68 2.93
C ARG A 32 -11.16 -5.36 1.67
N GLY A 33 -10.53 -4.61 0.79
CA GLY A 33 -10.08 -5.10 -0.51
C GLY A 33 -8.82 -5.98 -0.42
N TRP A 34 -7.90 -5.65 0.49
CA TRP A 34 -6.61 -6.33 0.59
C TRP A 34 -6.45 -7.01 1.93
N TRP A 35 -5.94 -8.22 1.90
CA TRP A 35 -5.68 -9.01 3.09
C TRP A 35 -4.27 -9.61 3.03
N LEU A 36 -3.66 -9.80 4.21
CA LEU A 36 -2.34 -10.41 4.30
C LEU A 36 -2.33 -11.79 3.66
N LEU A 37 -1.43 -11.99 2.70
CA LEU A 37 -1.18 -13.31 2.11
C LEU A 37 -0.40 -14.21 3.09
N HIS A 38 0.53 -13.61 3.81
CA HIS A 38 1.42 -14.27 4.75
C HIS A 38 0.87 -14.26 6.17
N GLU A 39 1.11 -15.35 6.90
CA GLU A 39 0.88 -15.39 8.34
C GLU A 39 2.06 -14.69 9.04
N PRO A 40 1.82 -13.60 9.79
CA PRO A 40 2.88 -12.95 10.55
C PRO A 40 3.47 -13.88 11.62
N PRO A 41 4.77 -13.76 11.97
CA PRO A 41 5.35 -14.48 13.10
C PRO A 41 4.56 -14.23 14.38
N SER A 42 4.31 -15.26 15.19
CA SER A 42 3.46 -15.16 16.39
C SER A 42 3.98 -14.18 17.44
N ASP A 43 5.28 -13.87 17.42
CA ASP A 43 5.95 -12.91 18.31
C ASP A 43 6.03 -11.48 17.73
N TRP A 44 5.25 -11.18 16.68
CA TRP A 44 5.33 -9.90 15.97
C TRP A 44 5.10 -8.70 16.90
N LEU A 45 4.18 -8.79 17.85
CA LEU A 45 3.86 -7.68 18.75
C LEU A 45 5.00 -7.45 19.74
N GLU A 46 5.62 -8.52 20.25
CA GLU A 46 6.82 -8.46 21.08
C GLU A 46 7.99 -7.83 20.33
N ARG A 47 8.15 -8.14 19.02
CA ARG A 47 9.18 -7.51 18.17
C ARG A 47 8.94 -6.02 18.02
N LEU A 48 7.73 -5.60 17.67
CA LEU A 48 7.38 -4.17 17.58
C LEU A 48 7.62 -3.46 18.92
N CYS A 49 7.17 -4.04 20.02
CA CYS A 49 7.36 -3.47 21.35
C CYS A 49 8.83 -3.37 21.77
N ARG A 50 9.75 -4.12 21.12
CA ARG A 50 11.21 -4.07 21.36
C ARG A 50 11.96 -3.19 20.37
N ALA A 51 11.30 -2.65 19.34
CA ALA A 51 11.94 -1.79 18.36
C ALA A 51 12.38 -0.46 19.01
N ASP A 52 13.57 0.05 18.69
CA ASP A 52 14.01 1.36 19.13
C ASP A 52 13.35 2.47 18.31
N LEU A 53 13.04 2.19 17.05
CA LEU A 53 12.29 3.08 16.18
C LEU A 53 11.51 2.32 15.09
N ILE A 54 10.48 2.97 14.56
CA ILE A 54 9.71 2.50 13.40
C ILE A 54 9.82 3.55 12.30
N TYR A 55 9.96 3.10 11.05
CA TYR A 55 9.77 3.92 9.87
C TYR A 55 8.47 3.51 9.19
N ILE A 56 7.65 4.50 8.85
CA ILE A 56 6.45 4.33 8.02
C ILE A 56 6.65 5.13 6.75
N SER A 57 6.59 4.45 5.60
CA SER A 57 6.92 5.02 4.30
C SER A 57 5.87 6.00 3.80
N HIS A 58 4.59 5.65 3.88
CA HIS A 58 3.50 6.50 3.40
C HIS A 58 2.17 6.10 4.05
N MET A 59 1.09 6.81 3.68
CA MET A 59 -0.19 6.77 4.37
C MET A 59 -1.10 5.57 4.03
N HIS A 60 -0.76 4.78 3.01
CA HIS A 60 -1.61 3.65 2.61
C HIS A 60 -1.63 2.55 3.66
N SER A 61 -2.80 1.94 3.85
CA SER A 61 -3.10 1.08 5.01
C SER A 61 -2.34 -0.25 5.08
N ASP A 62 -1.74 -0.69 3.97
CA ASP A 62 -0.82 -1.83 3.88
C ASP A 62 0.61 -1.49 4.31
N HIS A 63 0.90 -0.22 4.56
CA HIS A 63 2.13 0.30 5.18
C HIS A 63 1.87 0.96 6.53
N LEU A 64 0.78 1.73 6.63
CA LEU A 64 0.24 2.38 7.83
C LEU A 64 -0.99 1.64 8.35
N SER A 65 -0.78 0.49 8.99
CA SER A 65 -1.88 -0.31 9.54
C SER A 65 -2.33 0.20 10.92
N TYR A 66 -3.42 0.96 10.96
CA TYR A 66 -4.05 1.37 12.24
C TYR A 66 -4.46 0.19 13.14
N PRO A 67 -4.98 -0.95 12.65
CA PRO A 67 -5.21 -2.13 13.48
C PRO A 67 -3.95 -2.62 14.21
N THR A 68 -2.82 -2.68 13.50
CA THR A 68 -1.52 -3.06 14.07
C THR A 68 -1.03 -2.02 15.06
N LEU A 69 -1.08 -0.73 14.69
CA LEU A 69 -0.64 0.36 15.55
C LEU A 69 -1.49 0.52 16.82
N LYS A 70 -2.78 0.19 16.78
CA LYS A 70 -3.63 0.15 17.98
C LYS A 70 -3.11 -0.84 19.01
N LYS A 71 -2.74 -2.05 18.58
CA LYS A 71 -2.13 -3.07 19.46
C LYS A 71 -0.77 -2.66 19.99
N LEU A 72 0.03 -1.97 19.18
CA LEU A 72 1.30 -1.41 19.64
C LEU A 72 1.09 -0.29 20.66
N ALA A 73 0.17 0.63 20.42
CA ALA A 73 -0.13 1.76 21.30
C ALA A 73 -0.67 1.33 22.67
N GLU A 74 -1.40 0.20 22.76
CA GLU A 74 -1.81 -0.40 24.03
C GLU A 74 -0.62 -0.80 24.92
N ARG A 75 0.55 -1.04 24.33
CA ARG A 75 1.76 -1.58 24.99
C ARG A 75 2.90 -0.56 25.11
N ARG A 76 3.10 0.25 24.07
CA ARG A 76 4.25 1.16 23.91
C ARG A 76 3.87 2.38 23.05
N PRO A 77 3.01 3.28 23.56
CA PRO A 77 2.54 4.46 22.82
C PRO A 77 3.63 5.51 22.58
N ASP A 78 4.78 5.39 23.26
CA ASP A 78 5.94 6.29 23.24
C ASP A 78 7.03 5.88 22.24
N ILE A 79 6.84 4.78 21.52
CA ILE A 79 7.81 4.30 20.53
C ILE A 79 8.08 5.40 19.48
N PRO A 80 9.37 5.74 19.21
CA PRO A 80 9.70 6.70 18.17
C PRO A 80 9.28 6.18 16.79
N ILE A 81 8.40 6.90 16.11
CA ILE A 81 8.02 6.63 14.72
C ILE A 81 8.54 7.78 13.85
N TYR A 82 9.19 7.45 12.75
CA TYR A 82 9.73 8.40 11.79
C TYR A 82 9.01 8.30 10.45
N VAL A 83 8.63 9.47 9.92
CA VAL A 83 7.96 9.60 8.62
C VAL A 83 8.56 10.77 7.84
N GLY A 84 8.45 10.73 6.52
CA GLY A 84 8.86 11.86 5.67
C GLY A 84 7.90 13.05 5.77
N ASN A 85 8.42 14.25 5.56
CA ASN A 85 7.62 15.48 5.47
C ASN A 85 6.96 15.63 4.09
N THR A 86 5.94 14.81 3.84
CA THR A 86 5.13 14.78 2.61
C THR A 86 4.03 15.85 2.62
N GLU A 87 3.59 16.29 1.44
CA GLU A 87 2.46 17.24 1.31
C GLU A 87 1.14 16.64 1.80
N ARG A 88 0.96 15.32 1.62
CA ARG A 88 -0.08 14.53 2.28
C ARG A 88 0.55 13.86 3.51
N PRO A 89 0.38 14.41 4.73
CA PRO A 89 0.91 13.82 5.95
C PRO A 89 0.62 12.32 6.06
N VAL A 90 1.64 11.53 6.37
CA VAL A 90 1.51 10.07 6.56
C VAL A 90 0.38 9.74 7.54
N PHE A 91 0.31 10.43 8.68
CA PHE A 91 -0.68 10.21 9.73
C PHE A 91 -1.98 11.01 9.53
N TRP A 92 -2.44 11.17 8.29
CA TRP A 92 -3.65 11.95 7.93
C TRP A 92 -4.89 11.57 8.75
N ASN A 93 -5.09 10.27 9.01
CA ASN A 93 -6.27 9.73 9.70
C ASN A 93 -6.01 9.36 11.17
N LEU A 94 -4.92 9.84 11.79
CA LEU A 94 -4.54 9.40 13.13
C LEU A 94 -5.63 9.70 14.17
N ASN A 95 -6.20 10.89 14.15
CA ASN A 95 -7.26 11.28 15.09
C ASN A 95 -8.52 10.42 14.91
N GLN A 96 -8.96 10.21 13.67
CA GLN A 96 -10.13 9.38 13.34
C GLN A 96 -9.92 7.91 13.71
N SER A 97 -8.68 7.41 13.61
CA SER A 97 -8.35 6.03 13.95
C SER A 97 -8.50 5.68 15.43
N GLY A 98 -8.49 6.69 16.32
CA GLY A 98 -8.47 6.50 17.77
C GLY A 98 -7.17 5.89 18.34
N VAL A 99 -6.13 5.71 17.51
CA VAL A 99 -4.82 5.21 17.94
C VAL A 99 -4.07 6.31 18.69
N GLN A 100 -3.54 5.96 19.87
CA GLN A 100 -2.83 6.91 20.74
C GLN A 100 -1.32 6.71 20.62
N LEU A 101 -0.68 7.52 19.78
CA LEU A 101 0.78 7.58 19.63
C LEU A 101 1.29 8.93 20.13
N THR A 102 2.41 8.93 20.85
CA THR A 102 2.92 10.13 21.54
C THR A 102 4.27 10.61 21.01
N ASN A 103 4.89 9.87 20.07
CA ASN A 103 6.24 10.13 19.60
C ASN A 103 6.39 9.94 18.08
N ILE A 104 5.73 10.80 17.32
CA ILE A 104 5.80 10.84 15.85
C ILE A 104 6.76 11.95 15.42
N ASN A 105 7.77 11.58 14.64
CA ASN A 105 8.85 12.43 14.18
C ASN A 105 8.75 12.60 12.66
N VAL A 106 8.29 13.77 12.22
CA VAL A 106 8.26 14.13 10.80
C VAL A 106 9.60 14.75 10.43
N VAL A 107 10.32 14.15 9.48
CA VAL A 107 11.68 14.59 9.12
C VAL A 107 11.78 15.04 7.66
N PRO A 108 12.65 16.02 7.35
CA PRO A 108 12.82 16.50 5.98
C PRO A 108 13.51 15.45 5.10
N PHE A 109 13.20 15.50 3.80
CA PHE A 109 13.84 14.63 2.82
C PHE A 109 15.33 14.95 2.64
N GLY A 110 16.13 13.90 2.43
CA GLY A 110 17.55 14.07 2.10
C GLY A 110 18.44 14.48 3.27
N ILE A 111 17.93 14.46 4.50
CA ILE A 111 18.69 14.80 5.72
C ILE A 111 18.92 13.56 6.56
N TRP A 112 20.19 13.31 6.92
CA TRP A 112 20.57 12.25 7.83
C TRP A 112 20.03 12.49 9.23
N GLN A 113 19.27 11.53 9.74
CA GLN A 113 18.84 11.41 11.12
C GLN A 113 19.82 10.49 11.85
N GLN A 114 20.56 11.05 12.81
CA GLN A 114 21.54 10.28 13.59
C GLN A 114 20.84 9.58 14.76
N VAL A 115 20.95 8.26 14.85
CA VAL A 115 20.38 7.48 15.96
C VAL A 115 21.42 7.28 17.06
N ASP A 116 22.63 6.89 16.69
CA ASP A 116 23.80 6.78 17.58
C ASP A 116 25.11 6.94 16.77
N GLU A 117 26.27 6.65 17.35
CA GLU A 117 27.58 6.73 16.66
C GLU A 117 27.72 5.86 15.40
N ASN A 118 26.95 4.77 15.31
CA ASN A 118 27.07 3.74 14.28
C ASN A 118 25.86 3.68 13.34
N LEU A 119 24.70 4.19 13.76
CA LEU A 119 23.43 4.10 13.05
C LEU A 119 22.88 5.48 12.70
N ARG A 120 22.54 5.64 11.42
CA ARG A 120 21.77 6.79 10.91
C ARG A 120 20.86 6.35 9.76
N PHE A 121 19.85 7.15 9.47
CA PHE A 121 18.99 6.92 8.30
C PHE A 121 18.63 8.23 7.62
N MET A 122 18.12 8.14 6.39
CA MET A 122 17.68 9.28 5.60
C MET A 122 16.44 8.89 4.81
N ILE A 123 15.35 9.63 5.00
CA ILE A 123 14.12 9.49 4.22
C ILE A 123 14.25 10.33 2.96
N LEU A 124 13.78 9.81 1.83
CA LEU A 124 13.85 10.39 0.50
C LEU A 124 12.46 10.38 -0.12
N MET A 125 12.16 11.39 -0.92
CA MET A 125 10.92 11.49 -1.68
C MET A 125 10.87 10.50 -2.85
N ASP A 126 9.66 10.15 -3.31
CA ASP A 126 9.48 9.68 -4.68
C ASP A 126 9.61 10.83 -5.69
N GLY A 127 10.13 10.52 -6.88
CA GLY A 127 10.28 11.48 -7.96
C GLY A 127 9.04 11.66 -8.84
N ILE A 128 8.03 10.78 -8.70
CA ILE A 128 6.75 10.87 -9.41
C ILE A 128 5.62 11.24 -8.46
N HIS A 129 5.58 10.64 -7.26
CA HIS A 129 4.60 10.91 -6.20
C HIS A 129 5.23 11.55 -4.95
N PRO A 130 5.93 12.70 -5.08
CA PRO A 130 6.60 13.35 -3.96
C PRO A 130 5.67 13.78 -2.81
N GLU A 131 4.38 13.92 -3.11
CA GLU A 131 3.32 14.29 -2.18
C GLU A 131 2.98 13.19 -1.18
N MET A 132 3.39 11.93 -1.42
CA MET A 132 2.93 10.77 -0.66
C MET A 132 4.03 9.73 -0.40
N ASP A 133 4.72 9.26 -1.44
CA ASP A 133 5.59 8.10 -1.34
C ASP A 133 6.99 8.49 -0.87
N THR A 134 7.54 7.67 0.03
CA THR A 134 8.92 7.85 0.51
C THR A 134 9.70 6.55 0.53
N CYS A 135 11.00 6.67 0.27
CA CYS A 135 11.97 5.59 0.43
C CYS A 135 13.01 5.95 1.48
N ILE A 136 13.77 4.97 1.95
CA ILE A 136 14.72 5.17 3.04
C ILE A 136 16.07 4.53 2.74
N ILE A 137 17.14 5.22 3.15
CA ILE A 137 18.48 4.67 3.27
C ILE A 137 18.82 4.55 4.75
N VAL A 138 19.15 3.36 5.20
CA VAL A 138 19.70 3.12 6.54
C VAL A 138 21.19 2.83 6.41
N GLU A 139 22.03 3.50 7.18
CA GLU A 139 23.47 3.26 7.22
C GLU A 139 23.87 2.78 8.63
N TYR A 140 24.49 1.60 8.69
CA TYR A 140 25.02 1.03 9.93
C TYR A 140 26.48 0.61 9.75
N LYS A 141 27.39 1.20 10.52
CA LYS A 141 28.85 0.95 10.46
C LYS A 141 29.40 1.01 9.03
N GLY A 142 28.95 1.99 8.25
CA GLY A 142 29.36 2.21 6.85
C GLY A 142 28.64 1.34 5.80
N HIS A 143 27.82 0.37 6.21
CA HIS A 143 27.01 -0.44 5.28
C HIS A 143 25.63 0.19 5.08
N LYS A 144 25.21 0.33 3.82
CA LYS A 144 23.92 0.94 3.45
C LYS A 144 22.88 -0.12 3.10
N ILE A 145 21.66 0.06 3.58
CA ILE A 145 20.45 -0.66 3.20
C ILE A 145 19.53 0.34 2.50
N LEU A 146 19.14 0.05 1.27
CA LEU A 146 18.18 0.85 0.51
C LEU A 146 16.83 0.13 0.51
N ASN A 147 15.80 0.79 1.01
CA ASN A 147 14.43 0.32 0.88
C ASN A 147 13.66 1.31 0.00
N THR A 148 13.31 0.91 -1.22
CA THR A 148 12.55 1.77 -2.14
C THR A 148 11.04 1.68 -1.94
N VAL A 149 10.55 0.69 -1.17
CA VAL A 149 9.13 0.41 -0.97
C VAL A 149 8.40 0.47 -2.32
N ASP A 150 7.42 1.37 -2.44
CA ASP A 150 6.50 1.51 -3.57
C ASP A 150 6.83 2.71 -4.46
N CYS A 151 7.91 3.43 -4.16
CA CYS A 151 8.32 4.59 -4.96
C CYS A 151 8.45 4.23 -6.45
N THR A 152 7.76 4.97 -7.31
CA THR A 152 7.82 4.78 -8.76
C THR A 152 9.20 5.16 -9.31
N ARG A 153 9.75 6.28 -8.83
CA ARG A 153 11.09 6.81 -9.18
C ARG A 153 11.81 7.32 -7.93
N PRO A 154 12.27 6.43 -7.04
CA PRO A 154 12.80 6.79 -5.72
C PRO A 154 13.95 7.80 -5.82
N ASN A 155 13.83 8.91 -5.08
CA ASN A 155 14.72 10.07 -5.10
C ASN A 155 15.03 10.63 -6.50
N GLY A 156 14.05 10.59 -7.41
CA GLY A 156 14.23 10.99 -8.81
C GLY A 156 15.18 10.09 -9.61
N GLY A 157 15.55 8.92 -9.07
CA GLY A 157 16.50 7.98 -9.64
C GLY A 157 17.95 8.21 -9.20
N ARG A 158 18.19 9.11 -8.24
CA ARG A 158 19.52 9.36 -7.62
C ARG A 158 19.68 8.49 -6.38
N LEU A 159 20.15 7.27 -6.59
CA LEU A 159 20.23 6.25 -5.54
C LEU A 159 21.68 5.79 -5.36
N PRO A 160 22.07 5.36 -4.14
CA PRO A 160 23.39 4.79 -3.92
C PRO A 160 23.56 3.47 -4.69
N GLU A 161 24.73 3.31 -5.28
CA GLU A 161 25.17 2.04 -5.86
C GLU A 161 25.86 1.17 -4.81
N ASN A 162 25.96 -0.13 -5.06
CA ASN A 162 26.70 -1.09 -4.25
C ASN A 162 26.27 -1.15 -2.78
N VAL A 163 24.98 -0.90 -2.51
CA VAL A 163 24.41 -1.07 -1.17
C VAL A 163 24.49 -2.52 -0.71
N ALA A 164 24.56 -2.73 0.60
CA ALA A 164 24.62 -4.08 1.18
C ALA A 164 23.33 -4.87 0.94
N LEU A 165 22.18 -4.19 1.02
CA LEU A 165 20.87 -4.75 0.75
C LEU A 165 20.01 -3.71 0.02
N MET A 166 19.31 -4.15 -1.01
CA MET A 166 18.24 -3.39 -1.65
C MET A 166 16.92 -4.14 -1.53
N MET A 167 15.86 -3.43 -1.14
CA MET A 167 14.49 -3.93 -1.07
C MET A 167 13.55 -3.09 -1.94
N SER A 168 12.63 -3.74 -2.66
CA SER A 168 11.59 -3.05 -3.45
C SER A 168 10.36 -3.93 -3.65
N ASP A 169 9.23 -3.28 -3.92
CA ASP A 169 8.05 -3.90 -4.54
C ASP A 169 8.38 -4.67 -5.84
N PHE A 170 7.49 -5.60 -6.19
CA PHE A 170 7.61 -6.45 -7.38
C PHE A 170 6.26 -6.86 -8.00
N ALA A 171 5.22 -7.01 -7.19
CA ALA A 171 3.99 -7.71 -7.54
C ALA A 171 3.15 -7.00 -8.60
N GLY A 172 2.97 -5.68 -8.46
CA GLY A 172 1.95 -4.92 -9.18
C GLY A 172 0.53 -5.34 -8.79
N GLY A 173 -0.47 -4.76 -9.47
CA GLY A 173 -1.89 -5.05 -9.19
C GLY A 173 -2.47 -4.24 -8.04
N ALA A 174 -1.71 -3.27 -7.54
CA ALA A 174 -2.05 -2.34 -6.49
C ALA A 174 -3.00 -1.20 -6.94
N SER A 175 -3.99 -1.48 -7.79
CA SER A 175 -4.90 -0.47 -8.34
C SER A 175 -6.15 -1.12 -8.92
N GLY A 176 -7.29 -0.43 -8.82
CA GLY A 176 -8.51 -0.82 -9.52
C GLY A 176 -8.34 -0.92 -11.04
N PHE A 177 -7.39 -0.19 -11.64
CA PHE A 177 -7.18 -0.26 -13.10
C PHE A 177 -6.38 -1.50 -13.53
N PRO A 178 -6.80 -2.21 -14.59
CA PRO A 178 -8.01 -1.98 -15.40
C PRO A 178 -9.22 -2.80 -14.93
N MET A 179 -9.10 -3.55 -13.83
CA MET A 179 -10.04 -4.60 -13.47
C MET A 179 -11.43 -4.09 -13.11
N THR A 180 -11.49 -2.93 -12.45
CA THR A 180 -12.75 -2.28 -12.07
C THR A 180 -13.38 -1.51 -13.22
N PHE A 181 -12.74 -1.42 -14.38
CA PHE A 181 -13.23 -0.66 -15.53
C PHE A 181 -14.07 -1.51 -16.47
N SER A 182 -15.10 -0.90 -17.05
CA SER A 182 -15.98 -1.51 -18.06
C SER A 182 -16.30 -0.53 -19.19
N GLY A 183 -16.92 -1.06 -20.25
CA GLY A 183 -17.21 -0.30 -21.48
C GLY A 183 -16.01 -0.16 -22.41
N GLY A 184 -16.27 0.29 -23.65
CA GLY A 184 -15.24 0.59 -24.65
C GLY A 184 -14.19 -0.52 -24.82
N LYS A 185 -12.92 -0.19 -24.60
CA LYS A 185 -11.78 -1.11 -24.78
C LYS A 185 -11.62 -2.13 -23.65
N PHE A 186 -12.29 -1.96 -22.51
CA PHE A 186 -12.09 -2.75 -21.28
C PHE A 186 -12.74 -4.13 -21.32
N THR A 187 -12.56 -4.86 -22.42
CA THR A 187 -12.93 -6.28 -22.55
C THR A 187 -12.00 -7.17 -21.73
N GLU A 188 -12.45 -8.36 -21.32
CA GLU A 188 -11.62 -9.32 -20.57
C GLU A 188 -10.31 -9.68 -21.30
N GLY A 189 -10.38 -9.86 -22.63
CA GLY A 189 -9.19 -10.11 -23.45
C GLY A 189 -8.19 -8.95 -23.43
N TRP A 190 -8.69 -7.71 -23.48
CA TRP A 190 -7.84 -6.52 -23.38
C TRP A 190 -7.22 -6.40 -21.98
N LYS A 191 -8.01 -6.58 -20.91
CA LYS A 191 -7.54 -6.52 -19.52
C LYS A 191 -6.43 -7.54 -19.26
N ALA A 192 -6.63 -8.79 -19.69
CA ALA A 192 -5.62 -9.84 -19.55
C ALA A 192 -4.32 -9.49 -20.28
N GLN A 193 -4.41 -8.98 -21.52
CA GLN A 193 -3.25 -8.57 -22.28
C GLN A 193 -2.55 -7.34 -21.67
N PHE A 194 -3.33 -6.39 -21.14
CA PHE A 194 -2.82 -5.22 -20.45
C PHE A 194 -2.04 -5.63 -19.19
N ILE A 195 -2.63 -6.45 -18.32
CA ILE A 195 -1.96 -6.95 -17.11
C ILE A 195 -0.67 -7.64 -17.47
N LYS A 196 -0.70 -8.60 -18.41
CA LYS A 196 0.51 -9.30 -18.87
C LYS A 196 1.61 -8.32 -19.32
N THR A 197 1.22 -7.26 -20.03
CA THR A 197 2.17 -6.24 -20.51
C THR A 197 2.75 -5.42 -19.37
N GLU A 198 1.92 -4.91 -18.45
CA GLU A 198 2.37 -4.09 -17.33
C GLU A 198 3.20 -4.87 -16.31
N ARG A 199 2.80 -6.12 -15.99
CA ARG A 199 3.56 -7.03 -15.13
C ARG A 199 4.96 -7.29 -15.68
N LYS A 200 5.07 -7.55 -16.98
CA LYS A 200 6.35 -7.69 -17.67
C LYS A 200 7.17 -6.38 -17.67
N LYS A 201 6.54 -5.22 -17.83
CA LYS A 201 7.25 -3.92 -17.75
C LYS A 201 7.83 -3.71 -16.35
N LEU A 202 7.05 -3.98 -15.30
CA LEU A 202 7.47 -3.87 -13.91
C LEU A 202 8.69 -4.78 -13.62
N LEU A 203 8.61 -6.07 -13.96
CA LEU A 203 9.74 -7.00 -13.79
C LEU A 203 11.01 -6.51 -14.48
N ASN A 204 10.89 -6.08 -15.75
CA ASN A 204 12.04 -5.56 -16.50
C ASN A 204 12.57 -4.24 -15.96
N TYR A 205 11.71 -3.39 -15.40
CA TYR A 205 12.13 -2.16 -14.73
C TYR A 205 12.93 -2.48 -13.47
N LYS A 206 12.40 -3.32 -12.57
CA LYS A 206 13.08 -3.71 -11.33
C LYS A 206 14.41 -4.42 -11.60
N ALA A 207 14.44 -5.37 -12.54
CA ALA A 207 15.68 -6.04 -12.92
C ALA A 207 16.74 -5.08 -13.50
N ARG A 208 16.33 -4.09 -14.32
CA ARG A 208 17.24 -3.04 -14.80
C ARG A 208 17.73 -2.13 -13.68
N LEU A 209 16.87 -1.78 -12.73
CA LEU A 209 17.24 -0.96 -11.59
C LEU A 209 18.27 -1.68 -10.72
N VAL A 210 18.04 -2.96 -10.39
CA VAL A 210 19.00 -3.80 -9.65
C VAL A 210 20.31 -3.93 -10.42
N LYS A 211 20.26 -4.19 -11.73
CA LYS A 211 21.47 -4.23 -12.58
C LYS A 211 22.21 -2.89 -12.60
N LYS A 212 21.52 -1.75 -12.54
CA LYS A 212 22.16 -0.44 -12.50
C LYS A 212 22.85 -0.20 -11.15
N LEU A 213 22.15 -0.50 -10.05
CA LEU A 213 22.63 -0.17 -8.70
C LEU A 213 23.60 -1.20 -8.12
N GLN A 214 23.66 -2.42 -8.68
CA GLN A 214 24.56 -3.49 -8.26
C GLN A 214 24.56 -3.72 -6.72
N PRO A 215 23.39 -3.85 -6.06
CA PRO A 215 23.37 -4.16 -4.63
C PRO A 215 24.03 -5.52 -4.38
N ARG A 216 24.64 -5.71 -3.22
CA ARG A 216 25.24 -7.00 -2.86
C ARG A 216 24.19 -8.09 -2.74
N ILE A 217 23.04 -7.73 -2.16
CA ILE A 217 21.87 -8.61 -2.01
C ILE A 217 20.63 -7.81 -2.40
N TYR A 218 19.74 -8.43 -3.17
CA TYR A 218 18.42 -7.91 -3.49
C TYR A 218 17.33 -8.76 -2.85
N CYS A 219 16.30 -8.10 -2.32
CA CYS A 219 15.16 -8.74 -1.70
C CYS A 219 13.85 -8.12 -2.24
N PRO A 220 13.08 -8.84 -3.08
CA PRO A 220 11.73 -8.42 -3.39
C PRO A 220 10.86 -8.55 -2.13
N PHE A 221 10.17 -7.47 -1.78
CA PHE A 221 9.21 -7.39 -0.67
C PHE A 221 8.03 -6.50 -1.10
N ALA A 222 7.07 -6.15 -0.24
CA ALA A 222 5.95 -5.26 -0.60
C ALA A 222 5.16 -5.71 -1.86
N GLY A 223 4.51 -6.87 -1.74
CA GLY A 223 3.72 -7.46 -2.83
C GLY A 223 2.86 -8.64 -2.41
N TYR A 224 2.84 -8.95 -1.11
CA TYR A 224 2.24 -10.16 -0.56
C TYR A 224 0.87 -9.87 0.07
N PHE A 225 -0.11 -9.57 -0.79
CA PHE A 225 -1.51 -9.41 -0.41
C PHE A 225 -2.42 -10.26 -1.30
N VAL A 226 -3.65 -10.46 -0.85
CA VAL A 226 -4.69 -11.18 -1.58
C VAL A 226 -6.04 -10.51 -1.37
N GLU A 227 -6.85 -10.50 -2.42
CA GLU A 227 -8.25 -10.11 -2.40
C GLU A 227 -9.09 -11.27 -1.83
N SER A 228 -8.95 -11.53 -0.52
CA SER A 228 -9.49 -12.76 0.10
C SER A 228 -11.00 -12.72 0.34
N HIS A 229 -11.62 -11.53 0.37
CA HIS A 229 -13.05 -11.41 0.58
C HIS A 229 -13.83 -12.09 -0.57
N PRO A 230 -14.85 -12.93 -0.31
CA PRO A 230 -15.54 -13.69 -1.35
C PRO A 230 -16.09 -12.88 -2.54
N SER A 231 -16.55 -11.65 -2.30
CA SER A 231 -17.07 -10.77 -3.35
C SER A 231 -15.99 -10.21 -4.28
N ASP A 232 -14.72 -10.30 -3.91
CA ASP A 232 -13.59 -9.86 -4.72
C ASP A 232 -12.97 -11.01 -5.54
N LYS A 233 -13.67 -12.16 -5.63
CA LYS A 233 -13.27 -13.33 -6.40
C LYS A 233 -12.82 -12.99 -7.82
N TYR A 234 -13.58 -12.16 -8.54
CA TYR A 234 -13.22 -11.74 -9.89
C TYR A 234 -11.84 -11.08 -9.92
N ILE A 235 -11.57 -10.14 -9.00
CA ILE A 235 -10.29 -9.44 -8.92
C ILE A 235 -9.17 -10.42 -8.57
N LYS A 236 -9.38 -11.27 -7.56
CA LYS A 236 -8.42 -12.30 -7.15
C LYS A 236 -7.99 -13.21 -8.31
N GLU A 237 -8.95 -13.62 -9.15
CA GLU A 237 -8.72 -14.57 -10.24
C GLU A 237 -8.08 -13.95 -11.48
N THR A 238 -8.23 -12.63 -11.67
CA THR A 238 -7.88 -11.96 -12.94
C THR A 238 -6.77 -10.91 -12.79
N ASN A 239 -6.62 -10.27 -11.63
CA ASN A 239 -5.56 -9.30 -11.33
C ASN A 239 -4.24 -10.00 -10.96
N ILE A 240 -3.71 -10.82 -11.87
CA ILE A 240 -2.53 -11.64 -11.64
C ILE A 240 -1.34 -10.74 -11.28
N LYS A 241 -0.66 -11.09 -10.19
CA LYS A 241 0.52 -10.40 -9.64
C LYS A 241 1.78 -11.12 -10.13
N ASN A 242 2.90 -10.38 -10.22
CA ASN A 242 4.20 -11.00 -10.49
C ASN A 242 4.62 -11.92 -9.34
N ASP A 243 5.36 -12.97 -9.68
CA ASP A 243 6.01 -13.85 -8.72
C ASP A 243 7.41 -13.30 -8.35
N PRO A 244 7.80 -13.25 -7.06
CA PRO A 244 9.12 -12.77 -6.64
C PRO A 244 10.26 -13.64 -7.19
N ASP A 245 10.04 -14.93 -7.40
CA ASP A 245 11.03 -15.86 -7.94
C ASP A 245 11.26 -15.64 -9.43
N GLU A 246 10.22 -15.22 -10.18
CA GLU A 246 10.38 -14.78 -11.57
C GLU A 246 11.30 -13.55 -11.66
N LEU A 247 11.10 -12.56 -10.78
CA LEU A 247 11.98 -11.40 -10.71
C LEU A 247 13.42 -11.80 -10.35
N ASN A 248 13.59 -12.64 -9.33
CA ASN A 248 14.89 -13.10 -8.90
C ASN A 248 15.62 -13.88 -10.00
N ASN A 249 14.92 -14.74 -10.73
CA ASN A 249 15.46 -15.46 -11.87
C ASN A 249 15.88 -14.51 -13.00
N LEU A 250 15.11 -13.43 -13.25
CA LEU A 250 15.47 -12.41 -14.22
C LEU A 250 16.72 -11.62 -13.80
N ILE A 251 16.87 -11.30 -12.52
CA ILE A 251 18.04 -10.62 -11.96
C ILE A 251 19.29 -11.49 -12.10
N LYS A 252 19.22 -12.76 -11.69
CA LYS A 252 20.33 -13.73 -11.76
C LYS A 252 20.81 -13.98 -13.20
N LYS A 253 19.92 -13.90 -14.18
CA LYS A 253 20.29 -14.00 -15.60
C LYS A 253 21.09 -12.80 -16.12
N ASN A 254 21.01 -11.65 -15.45
CA ASN A 254 21.49 -10.37 -15.96
C ASN A 254 22.55 -9.68 -15.08
N SER A 255 22.88 -10.26 -13.92
CA SER A 255 23.81 -9.72 -12.94
C SER A 255 24.25 -10.80 -11.93
N ASP A 256 25.36 -10.56 -11.23
CA ASP A 256 25.88 -11.42 -10.15
C ASP A 256 25.28 -11.10 -8.77
N VAL A 257 24.18 -10.33 -8.75
CA VAL A 257 23.49 -9.93 -7.52
C VAL A 257 22.87 -11.16 -6.85
N VAL A 258 23.18 -11.38 -5.58
CA VAL A 258 22.52 -12.41 -4.76
C VAL A 258 21.09 -11.99 -4.50
N THR A 259 20.13 -12.90 -4.63
CA THR A 259 18.73 -12.60 -4.33
C THR A 259 18.21 -13.43 -3.16
N TRP A 260 17.30 -12.85 -2.38
CA TRP A 260 16.63 -13.51 -1.27
C TRP A 260 15.12 -13.24 -1.32
N THR A 261 14.32 -14.25 -1.63
CA THR A 261 12.85 -14.23 -1.44
C THR A 261 12.57 -14.57 0.03
N PRO A 262 12.07 -13.64 0.84
CA PRO A 262 11.90 -13.89 2.26
C PRO A 262 10.62 -14.68 2.55
N ARG A 263 10.65 -15.47 3.63
CA ARG A 263 9.48 -16.12 4.24
C ARG A 263 9.23 -15.52 5.62
N PRO A 264 7.98 -15.42 6.12
CA PRO A 264 7.69 -14.89 7.46
C PRO A 264 8.56 -15.55 8.53
N GLY A 265 9.27 -14.74 9.31
CA GLY A 265 10.21 -15.18 10.34
C GLY A 265 11.61 -15.52 9.84
N ALA A 266 11.82 -15.64 8.52
CA ALA A 266 13.16 -15.85 7.95
C ALA A 266 14.05 -14.62 8.20
N THR A 267 15.32 -14.88 8.51
CA THR A 267 16.29 -13.85 8.88
C THR A 267 17.53 -13.92 8.01
N LEU A 268 17.86 -12.80 7.36
CA LEU A 268 19.11 -12.58 6.62
C LEU A 268 20.18 -11.98 7.55
N ASP A 269 21.29 -12.69 7.73
CA ASP A 269 22.50 -12.18 8.35
C ASP A 269 23.41 -11.53 7.29
N LEU A 270 23.19 -10.23 7.08
CA LEU A 270 23.99 -9.42 6.17
C LEU A 270 25.49 -9.49 6.46
N SER A 271 25.92 -9.54 7.73
CA SER A 271 27.35 -9.54 8.03
C SER A 271 28.04 -10.81 7.53
N ARG A 272 27.32 -11.93 7.48
CA ARG A 272 27.84 -13.21 6.99
C ARG A 272 27.81 -13.24 5.47
N MET A 273 26.67 -12.90 4.89
CA MET A 273 26.46 -12.89 3.44
C MET A 273 27.37 -11.90 2.70
N LEU A 274 27.74 -10.78 3.34
CA LEU A 274 28.70 -9.83 2.76
C LEU A 274 30.14 -10.37 2.73
N LYS A 275 30.51 -11.25 3.67
CA LYS A 275 31.82 -11.91 3.72
C LYS A 275 31.89 -13.11 2.78
N ASP A 276 30.85 -13.94 2.81
CA ASP A 276 30.69 -15.11 1.97
C ASP A 276 29.22 -15.23 1.54
N PRO A 277 28.88 -14.92 0.27
CA PRO A 277 27.51 -15.02 -0.22
C PRO A 277 27.01 -16.47 -0.32
N THR A 278 27.87 -17.46 -0.12
CA THR A 278 27.52 -18.90 -0.14
C THR A 278 27.37 -19.50 1.26
N ASP A 279 27.54 -18.70 2.33
CA ASP A 279 27.39 -19.16 3.71
C ASP A 279 25.95 -19.66 3.95
N SER A 280 25.80 -20.97 4.09
CA SER A 280 24.50 -21.64 4.28
C SER A 280 23.77 -21.23 5.56
N LYS A 281 24.46 -20.59 6.50
CA LYS A 281 23.87 -20.05 7.73
C LYS A 281 23.72 -18.52 7.68
N GLY A 282 23.94 -17.90 6.52
CA GLY A 282 23.68 -16.48 6.26
C GLY A 282 22.18 -16.18 6.13
N ILE A 283 21.35 -17.19 5.84
CA ILE A 283 19.89 -17.13 5.93
C ILE A 283 19.45 -18.16 6.97
N ILE A 284 18.63 -17.72 7.93
CA ILE A 284 18.02 -18.57 8.95
C ILE A 284 16.55 -18.64 8.61
N GLU A 285 16.09 -19.82 8.21
CA GLU A 285 14.67 -20.07 7.92
C GLU A 285 13.85 -20.19 9.20
N PRO A 286 12.54 -19.88 9.16
CA PRO A 286 11.67 -20.12 10.30
C PRO A 286 11.66 -21.61 10.67
N PRO A 287 11.36 -21.96 11.95
CA PRO A 287 11.28 -23.35 12.39
C PRO A 287 10.38 -24.21 11.49
N GLU A 288 10.71 -25.49 11.35
CA GLU A 288 9.88 -26.43 10.61
C GLU A 288 8.45 -26.45 11.17
N GLY A 289 7.46 -26.48 10.28
CA GLY A 289 6.04 -26.40 10.65
C GLY A 289 5.51 -24.97 10.90
N THR A 290 6.34 -23.93 10.81
CA THR A 290 5.86 -22.54 10.86
C THR A 290 4.88 -22.29 9.71
N LYS A 291 3.69 -21.78 10.04
CA LYS A 291 2.69 -21.39 9.06
C LYS A 291 3.19 -20.17 8.29
N ILE A 292 3.30 -20.31 6.96
CA ILE A 292 3.83 -19.26 6.05
C ILE A 292 2.69 -18.45 5.45
N TYR A 293 1.64 -19.14 4.98
CA TYR A 293 0.52 -18.52 4.28
C TYR A 293 -0.74 -18.55 5.16
N LYS A 294 -1.55 -17.49 5.06
CA LYS A 294 -2.90 -17.50 5.63
C LYS A 294 -3.81 -18.38 4.78
N ASP A 295 -4.65 -19.14 5.45
CA ASP A 295 -5.73 -19.97 4.88
C ASP A 295 -7.12 -19.46 5.30
N SER A 296 -7.16 -18.48 6.21
CA SER A 296 -8.35 -17.92 6.82
C SER A 296 -8.08 -16.49 7.30
N TRP A 297 -9.11 -15.65 7.26
CA TRP A 297 -9.08 -14.26 7.69
C TRP A 297 -10.29 -13.97 8.56
N ASP A 298 -10.09 -13.21 9.63
CA ASP A 298 -11.18 -12.77 10.49
C ASP A 298 -11.81 -11.50 9.91
N PHE A 299 -12.83 -11.70 9.07
CA PHE A 299 -13.54 -10.60 8.41
C PHE A 299 -14.44 -9.81 9.37
N GLY A 300 -15.07 -10.51 10.32
CA GLY A 300 -16.21 -10.02 11.11
C GLY A 300 -15.99 -8.64 11.73
N PRO A 301 -14.96 -8.45 12.58
CA PRO A 301 -14.72 -7.17 13.24
C PRO A 301 -14.54 -5.99 12.29
N TYR A 302 -13.98 -6.21 11.10
CA TYR A 302 -13.74 -5.15 10.12
C TYR A 302 -14.99 -4.86 9.28
N LEU A 303 -15.73 -5.90 8.89
CA LEU A 303 -16.99 -5.74 8.16
C LEU A 303 -18.08 -5.13 9.03
N GLU A 304 -18.11 -5.43 10.34
CA GLU A 304 -19.04 -4.79 11.28
C GLU A 304 -18.88 -3.26 11.31
N ILE A 305 -17.65 -2.77 11.27
CA ILE A 305 -17.34 -1.34 11.24
C ILE A 305 -17.83 -0.69 9.93
N LEU A 306 -17.64 -1.35 8.80
CA LEU A 306 -18.11 -0.87 7.49
C LEU A 306 -19.65 -0.90 7.43
N ASN A 307 -20.27 -2.02 7.81
CA ASN A 307 -21.71 -2.22 7.80
C ASN A 307 -22.46 -1.26 8.75
N ALA A 308 -21.83 -0.86 9.86
CA ALA A 308 -22.41 0.14 10.76
C ALA A 308 -22.65 1.50 10.07
N ALA A 309 -21.93 1.82 9.00
CA ALA A 309 -22.16 3.04 8.22
C ALA A 309 -23.38 2.93 7.30
N VAL A 310 -23.81 1.72 6.91
CA VAL A 310 -24.94 1.52 5.99
C VAL A 310 -26.23 2.08 6.56
N GLY A 311 -26.52 1.77 7.82
CA GLY A 311 -27.74 2.22 8.52
C GLY A 311 -27.64 3.57 9.21
N ASP A 312 -26.56 4.34 8.99
CA ASP A 312 -26.36 5.60 9.71
C ASP A 312 -27.42 6.64 9.34
N ALA A 313 -27.89 7.40 10.34
CA ALA A 313 -28.96 8.37 10.19
C ALA A 313 -28.67 9.47 9.16
N ILE A 314 -27.39 9.81 8.91
CA ILE A 314 -27.05 10.81 7.89
C ILE A 314 -27.50 10.37 6.49
N PHE A 315 -27.50 9.06 6.21
CA PHE A 315 -27.87 8.51 4.91
C PHE A 315 -29.38 8.40 4.72
N LEU A 316 -30.19 8.74 5.72
CA LEU A 316 -31.65 8.89 5.56
C LEU A 316 -32.03 10.19 4.83
N HIS A 317 -31.09 11.13 4.69
CA HIS A 317 -31.32 12.45 4.12
C HIS A 317 -30.40 12.72 2.94
N SER A 318 -30.95 12.92 1.73
CA SER A 318 -30.14 13.18 0.53
C SER A 318 -29.24 14.43 0.59
N SER A 319 -29.43 15.30 1.60
CA SER A 319 -28.56 16.47 1.82
C SER A 319 -27.11 16.11 2.10
N TRP A 320 -26.83 14.89 2.61
CA TRP A 320 -25.45 14.44 2.85
C TRP A 320 -24.59 14.52 1.58
N ILE A 321 -25.18 14.30 0.39
CA ILE A 321 -24.46 14.36 -0.88
C ILE A 321 -23.89 15.77 -1.07
N LYS A 322 -24.76 16.77 -0.96
CA LYS A 322 -24.35 18.17 -1.10
C LYS A 322 -23.34 18.56 -0.04
N GLU A 323 -23.56 18.16 1.21
CA GLU A 323 -22.67 18.45 2.33
C GLU A 323 -21.27 17.86 2.12
N TYR A 324 -21.18 16.57 1.75
CA TYR A 324 -19.92 15.87 1.52
C TYR A 324 -19.10 16.50 0.39
N PHE A 325 -19.70 16.70 -0.79
CA PHE A 325 -18.96 17.26 -1.92
C PHE A 325 -18.62 18.74 -1.73
N THR A 326 -19.45 19.51 -1.00
CA THR A 326 -19.11 20.89 -0.60
C THR A 326 -17.94 20.92 0.38
N TRP A 327 -17.92 20.00 1.36
CA TRP A 327 -16.81 19.86 2.31
C TRP A 327 -15.51 19.41 1.62
N ALA A 328 -15.59 18.44 0.70
CA ALA A 328 -14.45 17.95 -0.07
C ALA A 328 -13.85 19.06 -0.96
N GLY A 329 -14.69 19.97 -1.45
CA GLY A 329 -14.26 21.23 -2.06
C GLY A 329 -13.63 21.11 -3.46
N PHE A 330 -13.64 19.92 -4.07
CA PHE A 330 -13.23 19.74 -5.47
C PHE A 330 -14.23 20.40 -6.41
N LYS A 331 -13.77 21.31 -7.27
CA LYS A 331 -14.58 22.09 -8.21
C LYS A 331 -13.68 22.73 -9.29
N ASP A 332 -14.27 23.55 -10.16
CA ASP A 332 -13.59 24.24 -11.26
C ASP A 332 -12.95 23.26 -12.26
N TYR A 333 -13.54 22.07 -12.41
CA TYR A 333 -13.06 21.01 -13.30
C TYR A 333 -14.22 20.46 -14.15
N ASN A 334 -14.07 20.43 -15.48
CA ASN A 334 -15.16 20.06 -16.40
C ASN A 334 -15.41 18.54 -16.42
N LEU A 335 -15.91 18.03 -15.31
CA LEU A 335 -16.18 16.63 -15.02
C LEU A 335 -17.56 16.50 -14.37
N VAL A 336 -18.34 15.54 -14.87
CA VAL A 336 -19.58 15.11 -14.23
C VAL A 336 -19.39 13.67 -13.78
N VAL A 337 -19.65 13.40 -12.50
CA VAL A 337 -19.61 12.05 -11.94
C VAL A 337 -21.02 11.60 -11.62
N ARG A 338 -21.40 10.40 -12.08
CA ARG A 338 -22.57 9.68 -11.60
C ARG A 338 -22.13 8.65 -10.57
N MET A 339 -22.63 8.77 -9.35
CA MET A 339 -22.38 7.82 -8.27
C MET A 339 -23.61 6.95 -8.07
N ILE A 340 -23.42 5.64 -8.02
CA ILE A 340 -24.49 4.65 -7.82
C ILE A 340 -24.10 3.75 -6.64
N GLU A 341 -24.89 3.76 -5.57
CA GLU A 341 -24.70 2.83 -4.45
C GLU A 341 -25.20 1.43 -4.83
N THR A 342 -24.36 0.43 -4.58
CA THR A 342 -24.65 -0.97 -4.92
C THR A 342 -24.52 -1.88 -3.71
N ASP A 343 -25.11 -3.07 -3.83
CA ASP A 343 -24.81 -4.18 -2.95
C ASP A 343 -23.42 -4.79 -3.24
N GLU A 344 -23.15 -5.92 -2.58
CA GLU A 344 -21.91 -6.68 -2.62
C GLU A 344 -21.53 -7.15 -4.05
N ASP A 345 -22.54 -7.42 -4.89
CA ASP A 345 -22.42 -7.97 -6.24
C ASP A 345 -22.53 -6.87 -7.33
N PHE A 346 -22.46 -5.59 -6.93
CA PHE A 346 -22.64 -4.43 -7.80
C PHE A 346 -24.04 -4.31 -8.45
N SER A 347 -25.07 -4.87 -7.81
CA SER A 347 -26.46 -4.60 -8.17
C SER A 347 -26.95 -3.34 -7.44
N PRO A 348 -27.87 -2.53 -8.03
CA PRO A 348 -28.40 -1.35 -7.37
C PRO A 348 -28.93 -1.65 -5.96
N PHE A 349 -28.43 -0.93 -4.96
CA PHE A 349 -28.80 -1.17 -3.58
C PHE A 349 -30.24 -0.70 -3.32
N PRO A 350 -31.13 -1.51 -2.71
CA PRO A 350 -32.48 -1.07 -2.37
C PRO A 350 -32.46 0.13 -1.41
N GLY A 351 -33.01 1.27 -1.86
CA GLY A 351 -32.95 2.53 -1.11
C GLY A 351 -31.57 3.20 -1.12
N GLY A 352 -30.66 2.75 -2.00
CA GLY A 352 -29.39 3.40 -2.27
C GLY A 352 -29.56 4.66 -3.12
N TYR A 353 -28.52 5.48 -3.13
CA TYR A 353 -28.48 6.72 -3.89
C TYR A 353 -27.92 6.50 -5.31
N ASP A 354 -28.53 7.17 -6.29
CA ASP A 354 -28.06 7.36 -7.67
C ASP A 354 -28.12 8.85 -7.97
N TYR A 355 -26.96 9.49 -8.12
CA TYR A 355 -26.86 10.94 -8.20
C TYR A 355 -25.73 11.40 -9.09
N LEU A 356 -25.88 12.62 -9.62
CA LEU A 356 -24.85 13.31 -10.38
C LEU A 356 -24.23 14.43 -9.55
N VAL A 357 -22.92 14.59 -9.71
CA VAL A 357 -22.15 15.72 -9.22
C VAL A 357 -21.45 16.35 -10.41
N ASP A 358 -21.69 17.63 -10.62
CA ASP A 358 -21.04 18.43 -11.65
C ASP A 358 -19.95 19.29 -11.01
N PHE A 359 -18.70 18.95 -11.28
CA PHE A 359 -17.55 19.64 -10.68
C PHE A 359 -17.18 20.94 -11.39
N LEU A 360 -17.89 21.33 -12.46
CA LEU A 360 -17.63 22.62 -13.10
C LEU A 360 -18.03 23.77 -12.17
N ASP A 361 -19.23 23.68 -11.59
CA ASP A 361 -19.80 24.70 -10.70
C ASP A 361 -20.20 24.13 -9.31
N LEU A 362 -19.85 22.87 -9.05
CA LEU A 362 -20.23 22.11 -7.87
C LEU A 362 -21.76 22.05 -7.67
N SER A 363 -22.46 21.60 -8.72
CA SER A 363 -23.90 21.40 -8.73
C SER A 363 -24.31 19.92 -8.73
N PHE A 364 -25.59 19.65 -8.51
CA PHE A 364 -26.15 18.30 -8.34
C PHE A 364 -27.34 18.12 -9.29
N PRO A 365 -27.10 18.00 -10.61
CA PRO A 365 -28.17 17.96 -11.60
C PRO A 365 -28.94 16.64 -11.55
N LYS A 366 -30.19 16.65 -12.02
CA LYS A 366 -31.00 15.41 -12.16
C LYS A 366 -30.64 14.60 -13.39
N GLU A 367 -30.07 15.24 -14.40
CA GLU A 367 -29.73 14.65 -15.70
C GLU A 367 -28.32 15.08 -16.11
N ARG A 368 -27.64 14.25 -16.90
CA ARG A 368 -26.32 14.57 -17.45
C ARG A 368 -26.42 15.84 -18.30
N PRO A 369 -25.62 16.89 -18.03
CA PRO A 369 -25.64 18.13 -18.80
C PRO A 369 -25.40 17.89 -20.30
N SER A 370 -26.01 18.70 -21.16
CA SER A 370 -25.87 18.58 -22.62
C SER A 370 -24.56 19.19 -23.17
N ARG A 371 -23.85 19.99 -22.38
CA ARG A 371 -22.55 20.56 -22.77
C ARG A 371 -21.50 19.47 -22.95
N GLU A 372 -20.40 19.76 -23.63
CA GLU A 372 -19.24 18.87 -23.65
C GLU A 372 -18.55 18.85 -22.27
N HIS A 373 -18.29 17.65 -21.75
CA HIS A 373 -17.64 17.42 -20.46
C HIS A 373 -17.06 16.00 -20.40
N ALA A 374 -16.09 15.79 -19.50
CA ALA A 374 -15.72 14.45 -19.10
C ALA A 374 -16.80 13.86 -18.19
N TYR A 375 -17.07 12.57 -18.33
CA TYR A 375 -18.06 11.86 -17.53
C TYR A 375 -17.46 10.57 -16.95
N GLU A 376 -17.70 10.35 -15.66
CA GLU A 376 -17.42 9.07 -15.01
C GLU A 376 -18.68 8.52 -14.35
N GLU A 377 -19.01 7.27 -14.61
CA GLU A 377 -20.01 6.52 -13.84
C GLU A 377 -19.29 5.58 -12.88
N ILE A 378 -19.61 5.68 -11.59
CA ILE A 378 -18.98 4.96 -10.51
C ILE A 378 -20.07 4.23 -9.72
N GLN A 379 -20.10 2.91 -9.87
CA GLN A 379 -20.86 2.03 -8.98
C GLN A 379 -19.99 1.72 -7.77
N SER A 380 -20.50 1.85 -6.55
CA SER A 380 -19.71 1.63 -5.33
C SER A 380 -20.49 0.83 -4.31
N ARG A 381 -19.83 -0.16 -3.69
CA ARG A 381 -20.44 -0.94 -2.60
C ARG A 381 -20.82 -0.01 -1.44
N VAL A 382 -22.08 -0.14 -1.00
CA VAL A 382 -22.73 0.80 -0.09
C VAL A 382 -22.06 0.87 1.28
N ASP A 383 -21.57 -0.24 1.80
CA ASP A 383 -20.86 -0.33 3.09
C ASP A 383 -19.58 0.50 3.07
N VAL A 384 -18.80 0.42 2.00
CA VAL A 384 -17.53 1.12 1.89
C VAL A 384 -17.72 2.60 1.57
N ILE A 385 -18.56 2.96 0.59
CA ILE A 385 -18.78 4.38 0.24
C ILE A 385 -19.37 5.15 1.41
N ARG A 386 -20.35 4.58 2.12
CA ARG A 386 -20.94 5.23 3.29
C ARG A 386 -19.93 5.34 4.43
N HIS A 387 -19.08 4.34 4.64
CA HIS A 387 -18.00 4.42 5.61
C HIS A 387 -16.99 5.54 5.27
N VAL A 388 -16.58 5.64 4.01
CA VAL A 388 -15.67 6.68 3.51
C VAL A 388 -16.26 8.07 3.68
N VAL A 389 -17.52 8.27 3.26
CA VAL A 389 -18.23 9.54 3.36
C VAL A 389 -18.40 9.96 4.82
N LYS A 390 -18.91 9.07 5.67
CA LYS A 390 -19.20 9.37 7.08
C LYS A 390 -17.95 9.81 7.85
N ASN A 391 -16.80 9.22 7.53
CA ASN A 391 -15.56 9.46 8.28
C ASN A 391 -14.60 10.42 7.55
N GLY A 392 -14.97 10.95 6.38
CA GLY A 392 -14.13 11.83 5.59
C GLY A 392 -12.82 11.17 5.12
N LEU A 393 -12.88 9.88 4.76
CA LEU A 393 -11.71 9.12 4.33
C LEU A 393 -11.39 9.37 2.85
N LEU A 394 -10.21 8.92 2.44
CA LEU A 394 -9.76 9.01 1.06
C LEU A 394 -10.46 7.97 0.18
N TRP A 395 -10.62 8.29 -1.10
CA TRP A 395 -11.21 7.37 -2.09
C TRP A 395 -10.27 6.22 -2.49
N ASP A 396 -9.03 6.19 -1.98
CA ASP A 396 -8.11 5.05 -2.10
C ASP A 396 -8.77 3.74 -1.60
N ASP A 397 -9.56 3.80 -0.52
CA ASP A 397 -10.34 2.65 0.00
C ASP A 397 -11.35 2.12 -1.02
N LEU A 398 -11.85 2.99 -1.91
CA LEU A 398 -12.82 2.62 -2.95
C LEU A 398 -12.12 2.10 -4.20
N TYR A 399 -11.08 2.80 -4.64
CA TYR A 399 -10.43 2.57 -5.92
C TYR A 399 -9.35 1.47 -5.83
N ILE A 400 -8.40 1.62 -4.91
CA ILE A 400 -7.33 0.63 -4.69
C ILE A 400 -7.89 -0.61 -3.99
N GLY A 401 -8.90 -0.42 -3.14
CA GLY A 401 -9.64 -1.49 -2.48
C GLY A 401 -10.58 -2.29 -3.40
N PHE A 402 -10.72 -1.95 -4.69
CA PHE A 402 -11.60 -2.65 -5.66
C PHE A 402 -13.11 -2.59 -5.38
N GLN A 403 -13.54 -1.64 -4.55
CA GLN A 403 -14.92 -1.51 -4.08
C GLN A 403 -15.82 -0.73 -5.05
N THR A 404 -15.29 -0.42 -6.24
CA THR A 404 -15.97 0.33 -7.30
C THR A 404 -15.98 -0.40 -8.64
N ARG A 405 -16.93 -0.06 -9.51
CA ARG A 405 -16.90 -0.34 -10.96
C ARG A 405 -17.06 0.98 -11.71
N LEU A 406 -16.17 1.22 -12.67
CA LEU A 406 -16.03 2.51 -13.33
C LEU A 406 -16.28 2.41 -14.84
N GLN A 407 -17.01 3.37 -15.38
CA GLN A 407 -17.06 3.68 -16.81
C GLN A 407 -16.66 5.13 -17.01
N ARG A 408 -16.00 5.41 -18.13
CA ARG A 408 -15.53 6.77 -18.48
C ARG A 408 -15.90 7.12 -19.91
N ASP A 409 -16.26 8.38 -20.12
CA ASP A 409 -16.63 8.94 -21.41
C ASP A 409 -16.22 10.43 -21.50
N PRO A 410 -15.23 10.80 -22.35
CA PRO A 410 -14.37 9.91 -23.12
C PRO A 410 -13.36 9.17 -22.24
N ASP A 411 -12.79 8.07 -22.74
CA ASP A 411 -11.72 7.31 -22.08
C ASP A 411 -10.37 8.04 -22.21
N ILE A 412 -10.21 9.10 -21.41
CA ILE A 412 -9.00 9.90 -21.30
C ILE A 412 -8.50 9.94 -19.86
N TYR A 413 -7.20 10.18 -19.70
CA TYR A 413 -6.63 10.39 -18.37
C TYR A 413 -6.87 11.84 -17.93
N HIS A 414 -7.34 12.02 -16.70
CA HIS A 414 -7.53 13.33 -16.09
C HIS A 414 -6.22 13.83 -15.47
N HIS A 415 -5.55 14.75 -16.17
CA HIS A 415 -4.41 15.49 -15.62
C HIS A 415 -4.96 16.70 -14.87
N LEU A 416 -4.86 16.70 -13.54
CA LEU A 416 -4.99 17.91 -12.74
C LEU A 416 -3.64 18.63 -12.68
#